data_AF-C7C9X1-F1
#
_entry.id   AF-C7C9X1-F1
#
_cell.length_a   1.000
_cell.length_b   1.000
_cell.length_c   1.000
_cell.angle_alpha   90.00
_cell.angle_beta   90.00
_cell.angle_gamma   90.00
#
_symmetry.space_group_name_H-M   'P 1'
#
loop_
_entity.id
_entity.type
_entity.pdbx_description
1 polymer ?
#
loop_
_entity_poly.entity_id
_entity_poly.type
_entity_poly.pdbx_seq_one_letter_code
_entity_poly.pdbx_strand_id
1 'polypeptide(L)'
;MQGAWRTLPLEGRFEVVYEDARGAWTTRTLDARELKLGPGRTLLGGTDRAHGLYRGLRADRIRRLTEPASGTRIETGILDWLLARAEAQRKARSARIPRRAA
;
A
#
# COMPACT_ATOMS: atom_id res chain seq x y z
N MET A 1 5.94 -16.75 19.02
CA MET A 1 5.07 -16.95 17.84
C MET A 1 5.52 -15.97 16.75
N GLN A 2 6.15 -16.45 15.68
CA GLN A 2 6.48 -15.57 14.54
C GLN A 2 5.17 -15.26 13.82
N GLY A 3 4.67 -14.03 13.92
CA GLY A 3 3.39 -13.63 13.32
C GLY A 3 3.41 -13.87 11.81
N ALA A 4 2.43 -14.61 11.30
CA ALA A 4 2.32 -14.91 9.88
C ALA A 4 2.08 -13.62 9.08
N TRP A 5 2.82 -13.46 7.99
CA TRP A 5 2.57 -12.38 7.05
C TRP A 5 1.21 -12.58 6.37
N ARG A 6 0.43 -11.51 6.26
CA ARG A 6 -0.83 -11.48 5.51
C ARG A 6 -0.74 -10.44 4.40
N THR A 7 -1.17 -10.82 3.20
CA THR A 7 -1.26 -9.91 2.05
C THR A 7 -2.70 -9.50 1.83
N LEU A 8 -2.93 -8.20 1.66
CA LEU A 8 -4.20 -7.63 1.21
C LEU A 8 -4.02 -7.01 -0.19
N PRO A 9 -5.03 -7.11 -1.07
CA PRO A 9 -4.99 -6.41 -2.35
C PRO A 9 -5.01 -4.90 -2.10
N LEU A 10 -4.10 -4.16 -2.73
CA LEU A 10 -4.09 -2.70 -2.72
C LEU A 10 -3.48 -2.23 -4.03
N GLU A 11 -4.32 -2.13 -5.05
CA GLU A 11 -3.97 -1.65 -6.37
C GLU A 11 -4.17 -0.13 -6.44
N GLY A 12 -3.19 0.57 -7.00
CA GLY A 12 -3.26 2.01 -7.18
C GLY A 12 -1.91 2.61 -7.55
N ARG A 13 -1.91 3.79 -8.17
CA ARG A 13 -0.70 4.58 -8.37
C ARG A 13 -0.59 5.61 -7.27
N PHE A 14 0.55 5.63 -6.59
CA PHE A 14 0.80 6.54 -5.49
C PHE A 14 2.08 7.32 -5.71
N GLU A 15 2.04 8.60 -5.38
CA GLU A 15 3.25 9.37 -5.09
C GLU A 15 3.48 9.35 -3.58
N VAL A 16 4.69 8.97 -3.18
CA VAL A 16 5.04 8.69 -1.79
C VAL A 16 6.21 9.58 -1.42
N VAL A 17 6.03 10.44 -0.42
CA VAL A 17 7.16 11.07 0.28
C VAL A 17 7.60 10.11 1.37
N TYR A 18 8.77 9.53 1.21
CA TYR A 18 9.29 8.44 2.01
C TYR A 18 10.55 8.86 2.74
N GLU A 19 10.58 8.59 4.04
CA GLU A 19 11.76 8.73 4.89
C GLU A 19 12.54 7.41 4.89
N ASP A 20 13.78 7.42 4.41
CA ASP A 20 14.60 6.22 4.39
C ASP A 20 15.17 5.86 5.78
N ALA A 21 15.97 4.81 5.87
CA ALA A 21 16.56 4.39 7.15
C ALA A 21 17.61 5.36 7.70
N ARG A 22 18.12 6.28 6.88
CA ARG A 22 19.09 7.32 7.24
C ARG A 22 18.40 8.66 7.53
N GLY A 23 17.07 8.71 7.49
CA GLY A 23 16.29 9.93 7.66
C GLY A 23 16.23 10.82 6.42
N ALA A 24 16.75 10.37 5.27
CA ALA A 24 16.70 11.14 4.04
C ALA A 24 15.32 11.04 3.38
N TRP A 25 14.84 12.16 2.86
CA TRP A 25 13.52 12.25 2.26
C TRP A 25 13.61 12.03 0.76
N THR A 26 12.77 11.14 0.24
CA THR A 26 12.69 10.85 -1.20
C THR A 26 11.24 10.87 -1.65
N THR A 27 10.99 11.44 -2.82
CA THR A 27 9.69 11.32 -3.49
C THR A 27 9.77 10.18 -4.50
N ARG A 28 8.80 9.27 -4.45
CA ARG A 28 8.76 8.09 -5.32
C ARG A 28 7.37 7.91 -5.91
N THR A 29 7.29 7.53 -7.17
CA THR A 29 6.04 7.05 -7.78
C THR A 29 6.03 5.53 -7.74
N LEU A 30 5.02 4.98 -7.08
CA LEU A 30 4.84 3.55 -6.86
C LEU A 30 3.54 3.09 -7.53
N ASP A 31 3.64 2.13 -8.44
CA ASP A 31 2.47 1.37 -8.88
C ASP A 31 2.25 0.22 -7.87
N ALA A 32 1.45 0.50 -6.86
CA ALA A 32 1.14 -0.44 -5.77
C ALA A 32 0.22 -1.57 -6.25
N ARG A 33 0.42 -2.73 -5.64
CA ARG A 33 -0.32 -3.96 -5.92
C ARG A 33 -0.90 -4.59 -4.66
N GLU A 34 -0.22 -4.42 -3.53
CA GLU A 34 -0.57 -5.10 -2.30
C GLU A 34 -0.12 -4.35 -1.05
N LEU A 35 -0.80 -4.65 0.06
CA LEU A 35 -0.41 -4.25 1.39
C LEU A 35 -0.03 -5.51 2.18
N LYS A 36 1.22 -5.60 2.66
CA LYS A 36 1.71 -6.73 3.45
C LYS A 36 1.73 -6.36 4.92
N LEU A 37 0.98 -7.12 5.71
CA LEU A 37 0.87 -6.98 7.15
C LEU A 37 1.77 -8.02 7.81
N GLY A 38 2.76 -7.56 8.57
CA GLY A 38 3.65 -8.41 9.36
C GLY A 38 3.67 -7.98 10.82
N PRO A 39 4.34 -8.75 11.70
CA PRO A 39 4.45 -8.42 13.11
C PRO A 39 5.20 -7.09 13.29
N GLY A 40 4.48 -6.05 13.73
CA GLY A 40 5.03 -4.71 13.99
C GLY A 40 5.40 -3.88 12.76
N ARG A 41 5.03 -4.31 11.54
CA ARG A 41 5.30 -3.53 10.32
C ARG A 41 4.29 -3.81 9.21
N THR A 42 3.98 -2.76 8.46
CA THR A 42 3.15 -2.82 7.27
C THR A 42 3.94 -2.31 6.08
N LEU A 43 3.89 -3.04 4.97
CA LEU A 43 4.58 -2.67 3.73
C LEU A 43 3.58 -2.41 2.61
N LEU A 44 3.68 -1.23 1.98
CA LEU A 44 3.07 -0.93 0.71
C LEU A 44 3.95 -1.52 -0.41
N GLY A 45 3.47 -2.60 -1.03
CA GLY A 45 4.18 -3.36 -2.05
C GLY A 45 3.80 -2.90 -3.46
N GLY A 46 4.80 -2.59 -4.28
CA GLY A 46 4.57 -2.14 -5.65
C GLY A 46 5.85 -2.04 -6.47
N THR A 47 5.69 -1.69 -7.74
CA THR A 47 6.82 -1.39 -8.63
C THR A 47 7.16 0.09 -8.52
N ASP A 48 8.39 0.40 -8.10
CA ASP A 48 8.93 1.76 -8.09
C ASP A 48 9.26 2.16 -9.53
N ARG A 49 8.69 3.26 -10.02
CA ARG A 49 8.88 3.69 -11.41
C ARG A 49 10.24 4.26 -11.72
N ALA A 50 10.95 4.83 -10.74
CA ALA A 50 12.25 5.43 -10.97
C ALA A 50 13.28 4.36 -11.35
N HIS A 51 13.11 3.13 -10.83
CA HIS A 51 14.05 2.03 -11.05
C HIS A 51 13.42 0.80 -11.72
N GLY A 52 12.10 0.76 -11.91
CA GLY A 52 11.38 -0.40 -12.47
C GLY A 52 11.37 -1.64 -11.57
N LEU A 53 11.83 -1.52 -10.31
CA LEU A 53 11.99 -2.65 -9.40
C LEU A 53 10.84 -2.74 -8.42
N TYR A 54 10.49 -3.97 -8.05
CA TYR A 54 9.55 -4.21 -6.96
C TYR A 54 10.17 -3.79 -5.62
N ARG A 55 9.39 -3.07 -4.81
CA ARG A 55 9.78 -2.53 -3.49
C ARG A 55 8.62 -2.66 -2.51
N GLY A 56 8.96 -2.91 -1.24
CA GLY A 56 8.05 -2.80 -0.11
C GLY A 56 8.40 -1.58 0.73
N LEU A 57 7.60 -0.52 0.64
CA LEU A 57 7.79 0.69 1.44
C LEU A 57 7.10 0.54 2.78
N ARG A 58 7.82 0.83 3.87
CA ARG A 58 7.26 0.83 5.22
C ARG A 58 6.21 1.92 5.36
N ALA A 59 4.97 1.55 5.69
CA ALA A 59 3.87 2.50 5.82
C ALA A 59 4.14 3.53 6.94
N ASP A 60 4.82 3.12 8.01
CA ASP A 60 5.24 3.99 9.12
C ASP A 60 6.27 5.05 8.73
N ARG A 61 6.92 4.91 7.57
CA ARG A 61 7.91 5.87 7.06
C ARG A 61 7.40 6.71 5.90
N ILE A 62 6.12 6.55 5.55
CA ILE A 62 5.46 7.41 4.57
C ILE A 62 5.04 8.68 5.30
N ARG A 63 5.55 9.82 4.86
CA ARG A 63 5.17 11.14 5.38
C ARG A 63 3.99 11.74 4.64
N ARG A 64 3.88 11.42 3.35
CA ARG A 64 2.78 11.85 2.49
C ARG A 64 2.49 10.80 1.45
N LEU A 65 1.21 10.54 1.24
CA LEU A 65 0.68 9.68 0.20
C LEU A 65 -0.28 10.49 -0.67
N THR A 66 -0.04 10.51 -1.97
CA THR A 66 -0.95 11.10 -2.96
C THR A 66 -1.39 10.02 -3.94
N GLU A 67 -2.69 9.91 -4.22
CA GLU A 67 -3.25 9.07 -5.28
C GLU A 67 -3.70 9.99 -6.44
N PRO A 68 -2.89 10.17 -7.50
CA PRO A 68 -3.20 11.14 -8.55
C PRO A 68 -4.54 10.87 -9.26
N ALA A 69 -4.94 9.59 -9.34
CA ALA A 69 -6.18 9.18 -10.00
C ALA A 69 -7.45 9.68 -9.28
N SER A 70 -7.41 9.85 -7.96
CA SER A 70 -8.55 10.35 -7.18
C SER A 70 -8.36 11.78 -6.68
N GLY A 71 -7.16 12.35 -6.86
CA GLY A 71 -6.78 13.63 -6.25
C GLY A 71 -6.59 13.55 -4.73
N THR A 72 -6.62 12.35 -4.14
CA THR A 72 -6.48 12.16 -2.69
C THR A 72 -5.04 12.48 -2.26
N ARG A 73 -4.90 13.31 -1.22
CA ARG A 73 -3.62 13.60 -0.57
C ARG A 73 -3.76 13.44 0.94
N ILE A 74 -2.88 12.65 1.53
CA ILE A 74 -2.92 12.27 2.95
C ILE A 74 -1.53 12.46 3.55
N GLU A 75 -1.49 13.10 4.71
CA GLU A 75 -0.25 13.35 5.46
C GLU A 75 -0.31 12.75 6.88
N THR A 76 -1.52 12.46 7.39
CA THR A 76 -1.77 11.81 8.68
C THR A 76 -2.71 10.63 8.52
N GLY A 77 -2.66 9.63 9.42
CA GLY A 77 -3.53 8.45 9.32
C GLY A 77 -3.28 7.61 8.06
N ILE A 78 -2.08 7.68 7.47
CA ILE A 78 -1.75 7.00 6.21
C ILE A 78 -1.93 5.49 6.32
N LEU A 79 -1.52 4.89 7.45
CA LEU A 79 -1.71 3.46 7.68
C LEU A 79 -3.19 3.08 7.69
N ASP A 80 -4.01 3.82 8.45
CA ASP A 80 -5.46 3.58 8.54
C ASP A 80 -6.13 3.71 7.18
N TRP A 81 -5.77 4.74 6.41
CA TRP A 81 -6.28 4.93 5.06
C TRP A 81 -5.89 3.77 4.13
N LEU A 82 -4.63 3.32 4.15
CA LEU A 82 -4.17 2.18 3.36
C LEU A 82 -4.91 0.90 3.73
N LEU A 83 -5.13 0.65 5.02
CA LEU A 83 -5.89 -0.50 5.50
C LEU A 83 -7.35 -0.46 5.04
N ALA A 84 -8.00 0.69 5.17
CA ALA A 84 -9.38 0.88 4.71
C ALA A 84 -9.50 0.68 3.19
N ARG A 85 -8.55 1.23 2.42
CA ARG A 85 -8.48 1.07 0.96
C ARG A 85 -8.30 -0.40 0.56
N ALA A 86 -7.37 -1.11 1.21
CA ALA A 86 -7.13 -2.52 0.94
C ALA A 86 -8.36 -3.38 1.23
N GLU A 87 -9.02 -3.13 2.36
CA GLU A 87 -10.21 -3.87 2.76
C GLU A 87 -11.39 -3.60 1.81
N ALA A 88 -11.57 -2.36 1.36
CA ALA A 88 -12.57 -2.02 0.36
C ALA A 88 -12.34 -2.78 -0.97
N GLN A 89 -11.10 -2.85 -1.44
CA GLN A 89 -10.75 -3.60 -2.66
C GLN A 89 -10.93 -5.11 -2.48
N ARG A 90 -10.57 -5.64 -1.30
CA ARG A 90 -10.79 -7.06 -0.96
C ARG A 90 -12.28 -7.41 -1.03
N LYS A 91 -13.14 -6.61 -0.39
CA LYS A 91 -14.60 -6.81 -0.42
C LYS A 91 -15.15 -6.73 -1.84
N ALA A 92 -14.71 -5.75 -2.64
CA ALA A 92 -15.12 -5.61 -4.03
C ALA A 92 -14.71 -6.83 -4.88
N ARG A 93 -13.51 -7.39 -4.65
CA ARG A 93 -13.04 -8.60 -5.33
C ARG A 93 -13.86 -9.82 -4.94
N SER A 94 -14.18 -10.00 -3.65
CA SER A 94 -15.02 -11.09 -3.18
C SER A 94 -16.45 -11.01 -3.72
N ALA A 95 -17.05 -9.82 -3.81
CA ALA A 95 -18.37 -9.62 -4.38
C ALA A 95 -18.43 -9.93 -5.89
N ARG A 96 -17.30 -9.81 -6.60
CA ARG A 96 -17.16 -10.10 -8.03
C ARG A 96 -16.94 -11.57 -8.38
N ILE A 97 -16.75 -12.44 -7.38
CA ILE A 97 -16.78 -13.88 -7.59
C ILE A 97 -18.24 -14.30 -7.40
N PRO A 98 -19.04 -14.51 -8.47
CA PRO A 98 -20.36 -15.08 -8.29
C PRO A 98 -20.14 -16.45 -7.66
N ARG A 99 -20.88 -16.76 -6.58
CA ARG A 99 -21.09 -18.16 -6.20
C ARG A 99 -21.57 -18.86 -7.47
N ARG A 100 -20.73 -19.71 -8.07
CA ARG A 100 -21.25 -20.77 -8.92
C ARG A 100 -22.14 -21.57 -7.99
N ALA A 101 -23.44 -21.30 -8.08
CA ALA A 101 -24.46 -22.14 -7.48
C ALA A 101 -24.24 -23.53 -8.08
N ALA A 102 -23.84 -24.47 -7.22
CA ALA A 102 -24.02 -25.89 -7.45
C ALA A 102 -25.46 -26.25 -7.07
#